data_AF-A0A0C3L892-F1
#
_entry.id   AF-A0A0C3L892-F1
#
_cell.length_a   1.000
_cell.length_b   1.000
_cell.length_c   1.000
_cell.angle_alpha   90.00
_cell.angle_beta   90.00
_cell.angle_gamma   90.00
#
_symmetry.space_group_name_H-M   'P 1'
#
loop_
_entity.id
_entity.type
_entity.pdbx_description
1 polymer ?
#
loop_
_entity_poly.entity_id
_entity_poly.type
_entity_poly.pdbx_seq_one_letter_code
_entity_poly.pdbx_strand_id
1 'polypeptide(L)'
;QNLQFDPHAWSKGEDDDTSAFQVGELAAPKVEFDPAKMLFDDLKRIYAETALFFFDPYGGTVIAGIYNPHVKEDRTFRALAGYSSIPIKSIDQKKPLVTLNMRAVLAEIERFGAGMIRKIVFAK
;
A
#
# COMPACT_ATOMS: atom_id res chain seq x y z
N GLN A 1 47.30 17.77 -9.02
CA GLN A 1 46.99 16.57 -9.83
C GLN A 1 45.58 16.77 -10.39
N ASN A 2 45.44 16.98 -11.70
CA ASN A 2 44.13 17.11 -12.34
C ASN A 2 43.59 15.71 -12.63
N LEU A 3 42.54 15.29 -11.93
CA LEU A 3 41.75 14.14 -12.34
C LEU A 3 40.87 14.55 -13.53
N GLN A 4 41.20 14.04 -14.72
CA GLN A 4 40.31 14.12 -15.86
C GLN A 4 39.13 13.17 -15.62
N PHE A 5 37.93 13.73 -15.58
CA PHE A 5 36.68 12.98 -15.52
C PHE A 5 36.35 12.46 -16.92
N ASP A 6 36.34 11.14 -17.10
CA ASP A 6 35.89 10.49 -18.33
C ASP A 6 34.41 10.09 -18.19
N PRO A 7 33.47 10.75 -18.90
CA PRO A 7 32.05 10.42 -18.84
C PRO A 7 31.71 9.03 -19.41
N HIS A 8 32.62 8.42 -20.18
CA HIS A 8 32.42 7.09 -20.78
C HIS A 8 32.78 5.94 -19.83
N ALA A 9 33.43 6.21 -18.69
CA ALA A 9 33.69 5.20 -17.68
C ALA A 9 32.40 4.71 -16.99
N TRP A 10 31.32 5.49 -17.04
CA TRP A 10 30.02 5.17 -16.46
C TRP A 10 28.96 4.71 -17.47
N SER A 11 29.25 4.75 -18.77
CA SER A 11 28.31 4.27 -19.80
C SER A 11 28.42 2.76 -20.07
N LYS A 12 29.34 2.06 -19.40
CA LYS A 12 29.51 0.61 -19.56
C LYS A 12 28.55 -0.17 -18.65
N GLY A 13 27.27 -0.12 -19.03
CA GLY A 13 26.16 -0.83 -18.38
C GLY A 13 24.79 -0.50 -18.96
N GLU A 14 24.73 0.36 -19.98
CA GLU A 14 23.49 0.78 -20.64
C GLU A 14 23.09 -0.13 -21.82
N ASP A 15 23.53 -1.39 -21.76
CA ASP A 15 23.00 -2.48 -22.57
C ASP A 15 22.67 -3.63 -21.59
N ASP A 16 21.38 -3.92 -21.46
CA ASP A 16 20.83 -5.14 -20.83
C ASP A 16 20.60 -5.18 -19.30
N ASP A 17 20.17 -4.08 -18.67
CA ASP A 17 19.46 -4.18 -17.37
C ASP A 17 18.13 -3.41 -17.34
N THR A 18 17.59 -3.12 -18.53
CA THR A 18 16.14 -2.99 -18.67
C THR A 18 15.60 -4.41 -18.64
N SER A 19 15.55 -5.01 -17.45
CA SER A 19 14.58 -6.06 -17.16
C SER A 19 13.21 -5.42 -17.28
N ALA A 20 12.81 -5.20 -18.53
CA ALA A 20 11.43 -5.26 -18.96
C ALA A 20 10.81 -6.35 -18.11
N PHE A 21 9.73 -6.01 -17.39
CA PHE A 21 8.87 -6.98 -16.74
C PHE A 21 8.74 -8.14 -17.71
N GLN A 22 9.54 -9.20 -17.50
CA GLN A 22 9.51 -10.36 -18.33
C GLN A 22 8.13 -10.87 -18.03
N VAL A 23 7.21 -10.69 -18.98
CA VAL A 23 5.95 -11.41 -19.03
C VAL A 23 6.40 -12.85 -19.27
N GLY A 24 6.90 -13.46 -18.20
CA GLY A 24 7.43 -14.79 -18.18
C GLY A 24 6.33 -15.68 -18.74
N GLU A 25 6.71 -16.44 -19.75
CA GLU A 25 6.16 -17.76 -20.07
C GLU A 25 4.97 -18.10 -19.18
N LEU A 26 3.75 -17.92 -19.71
CA LEU A 26 2.47 -18.04 -19.00
C LEU A 26 2.57 -19.09 -17.90
N ALA A 27 2.77 -18.62 -16.66
CA ALA A 27 3.27 -19.46 -15.58
C ALA A 27 2.40 -20.69 -15.43
N ALA A 28 3.00 -21.87 -15.52
CA ALA A 28 2.29 -23.13 -15.26
C ALA A 28 1.50 -23.02 -13.95
N PRO A 29 0.25 -23.49 -13.90
CA PRO A 29 -0.58 -23.37 -12.70
C PRO A 29 0.15 -24.01 -11.52
N LYS A 30 0.46 -23.18 -10.51
CA LYS A 30 1.08 -23.63 -9.26
C LYS A 30 -0.01 -24.16 -8.35
N VAL A 31 0.18 -25.39 -7.87
CA VAL A 31 -0.70 -26.00 -6.86
C VAL A 31 -0.72 -25.11 -5.62
N GLU A 32 -1.91 -24.88 -5.04
CA GLU A 32 -2.15 -23.99 -3.89
C GLU A 32 -1.87 -22.48 -4.11
N PHE A 33 -1.68 -22.02 -5.35
CA PHE A 33 -1.51 -20.58 -5.61
C PHE A 33 -2.86 -19.87 -5.76
N ASP A 34 -3.30 -19.20 -4.70
CA ASP A 34 -4.47 -18.31 -4.70
C ASP A 34 -4.06 -16.85 -4.50
N PRO A 35 -3.99 -16.04 -5.57
CA PRO A 35 -3.57 -14.64 -5.48
C PRO A 35 -4.58 -13.77 -4.71
N ALA A 36 -5.87 -14.10 -4.71
CA ALA A 36 -6.88 -13.33 -3.99
C ALA A 36 -6.72 -13.52 -2.48
N LYS A 37 -6.48 -14.77 -2.05
CA LYS A 37 -6.19 -15.07 -0.64
C LYS A 37 -4.88 -14.41 -0.17
N MET A 38 -3.83 -14.45 -1.00
CA MET A 38 -2.56 -13.79 -0.66
C MET A 38 -2.72 -12.27 -0.51
N LEU A 39 -3.45 -11.62 -1.43
CA LEU A 39 -3.78 -10.20 -1.33
C LEU A 39 -4.55 -9.89 -0.03
N PHE A 40 -5.54 -10.71 0.30
CA PHE A 40 -6.31 -10.56 1.54
C PHE A 40 -5.44 -10.69 2.80
N ASP A 41 -4.58 -11.69 2.85
CA ASP A 41 -3.67 -11.93 3.98
C ASP A 41 -2.71 -10.74 4.18
N ASP A 42 -2.21 -10.16 3.08
CA ASP A 42 -1.38 -8.95 3.14
C ASP A 42 -2.14 -7.71 3.59
N LEU A 43 -3.36 -7.48 3.06
CA LEU A 43 -4.21 -6.36 3.51
C LEU A 43 -4.50 -6.45 5.01
N LYS A 44 -4.83 -7.64 5.50
CA LYS A 44 -5.06 -7.90 6.91
C LYS A 44 -3.82 -7.61 7.77
N ARG A 45 -2.62 -7.94 7.28
CA ARG A 45 -1.36 -7.72 7.99
C ARG A 45 -0.95 -6.24 8.02
N ILE A 46 -1.02 -5.55 6.88
CA ILE A 46 -0.56 -4.16 6.75
C ILE A 46 -1.50 -3.19 7.49
N TYR A 47 -2.80 -3.43 7.40
CA TYR A 47 -3.82 -2.51 7.91
C TYR A 47 -4.47 -2.99 9.22
N ALA A 48 -3.85 -3.93 9.93
CA ALA A 48 -4.38 -4.53 11.17
C ALA A 48 -4.84 -3.48 12.21
N GLU A 49 -4.09 -2.39 12.33
CA GLU A 49 -4.41 -1.28 13.25
C GLU A 49 -5.54 -0.39 12.74
N THR A 50 -5.69 -0.28 11.41
CA THR A 50 -6.58 0.69 10.74
C THR A 50 -7.96 0.13 10.44
N ALA A 51 -8.04 -1.10 9.95
CA ALA A 51 -9.28 -1.71 9.50
C ALA A 51 -9.25 -3.24 9.60
N LEU A 52 -10.42 -3.83 9.81
CA LEU A 52 -10.65 -5.28 9.79
C LEU A 52 -11.23 -5.68 8.44
N PHE A 53 -10.65 -6.69 7.79
CA PHE A 53 -11.07 -7.17 6.48
C PHE A 53 -11.74 -8.54 6.54
N PHE A 54 -12.68 -8.77 5.63
CA PHE A 54 -13.43 -10.01 5.44
C PHE A 54 -13.41 -10.40 3.97
N PHE A 55 -13.22 -11.69 3.70
CA PHE A 55 -13.17 -12.27 2.36
C PHE A 55 -13.80 -13.67 2.42
N ASP A 56 -14.53 -14.04 1.37
CA ASP A 56 -15.09 -15.39 1.22
C ASP A 56 -14.17 -16.24 0.33
N PRO A 57 -13.48 -17.24 0.89
CA PRO A 57 -12.53 -18.07 0.15
C PRO A 57 -13.20 -19.06 -0.82
N TYR A 58 -14.52 -19.27 -0.74
CA TYR A 58 -15.22 -20.30 -1.53
C TYR A 58 -15.86 -19.79 -2.82
N GLY A 59 -15.47 -18.59 -3.29
CA GLY A 59 -15.94 -18.01 -4.55
C GLY A 59 -16.37 -16.55 -4.48
N GLY A 60 -16.16 -15.89 -3.34
CA GLY A 60 -16.36 -14.44 -3.23
C GLY A 60 -15.35 -13.67 -4.08
N THR A 61 -15.82 -12.59 -4.70
CA THR A 61 -14.95 -11.65 -5.45
C THR A 61 -14.82 -10.30 -4.75
N VAL A 62 -15.34 -10.19 -3.52
CA VAL A 62 -15.43 -8.95 -2.76
C VAL A 62 -14.68 -9.11 -1.44
N ILE A 63 -13.82 -8.13 -1.16
CA ILE A 63 -13.21 -7.95 0.15
C ILE A 63 -13.96 -6.81 0.84
N ALA A 64 -14.60 -7.10 1.98
CA ALA A 64 -15.24 -6.10 2.81
C ALA A 64 -14.29 -5.62 3.91
N GLY A 65 -14.37 -4.35 4.29
CA GLY A 65 -13.52 -3.76 5.33
C GLY A 65 -14.31 -2.86 6.28
N ILE A 66 -14.02 -2.95 7.58
CA ILE A 66 -14.58 -2.09 8.63
C ILE A 66 -13.44 -1.33 9.29
N TYR A 67 -13.52 0.00 9.34
CA TYR A 67 -12.51 0.82 10.02
C TYR A 67 -12.58 0.67 11.54
N ASN A 68 -11.41 0.68 12.16
CA ASN A 68 -11.31 0.74 13.61
C ASN A 68 -11.77 2.14 14.10
N PRO A 69 -12.83 2.24 14.92
CA PRO A 69 -13.35 3.53 15.39
C PRO A 69 -12.30 4.34 16.16
N HIS A 70 -11.38 3.68 16.87
CA HIS A 70 -10.32 4.34 17.64
C HIS A 70 -9.33 5.11 16.78
N VAL A 71 -9.14 4.71 15.52
CA VAL A 71 -8.22 5.38 14.60
C VAL A 71 -8.87 6.61 13.95
N LYS A 72 -10.20 6.68 13.97
CA LYS A 72 -10.97 7.81 13.44
C LYS A 72 -10.98 9.01 14.39
N GLU A 73 -10.67 8.80 15.67
CA GLU A 73 -10.60 9.87 16.67
C GLU A 73 -9.32 10.71 16.51
N ASP A 74 -9.45 12.01 16.74
CA ASP A 74 -8.32 12.93 16.68
C ASP A 74 -7.37 12.70 17.85
N ARG A 75 -6.08 12.53 17.55
CA ARG A 75 -5.08 12.23 18.58
C ARG A 75 -3.78 12.97 18.36
N THR A 76 -2.99 13.06 19.43
CA THR A 76 -1.64 13.64 19.35
C THR A 76 -0.76 12.78 18.45
N PHE A 77 0.02 13.43 17.58
CA PHE A 77 0.96 12.76 16.69
C PHE A 77 1.95 11.86 17.47
N ARG A 78 2.20 10.66 16.93
CA ARG A 78 3.22 9.72 17.42
C ARG A 78 3.95 9.12 16.23
N ALA A 79 5.28 9.03 16.30
CA ALA A 79 6.10 8.49 15.21
C ALA A 79 5.76 7.04 14.85
N LEU A 80 5.38 6.22 15.83
CA LEU A 80 5.00 4.81 15.67
C LEU A 80 3.48 4.62 15.78
N ALA A 81 2.69 5.50 15.15
CA ALA A 81 1.24 5.40 15.18
C ALA A 81 0.70 4.17 14.43
N GLY A 82 1.44 3.64 13.45
CA GLY A 82 1.07 2.43 12.71
C GLY A 82 0.07 2.64 11.56
N TYR A 83 -0.25 3.89 11.20
CA TYR A 83 -1.17 4.21 10.11
C TYR A 83 -0.88 5.60 9.51
N SER A 84 -1.41 5.84 8.30
CA SER A 84 -1.27 7.12 7.59
C SER A 84 -2.14 8.21 8.23
N SER A 85 -1.52 9.28 8.72
CA SER A 85 -2.22 10.37 9.43
C SER A 85 -2.04 11.71 8.75
N ILE A 86 -3.02 12.60 8.87
CA ILE A 86 -2.99 13.96 8.35
C ILE A 86 -3.15 14.96 9.51
N PRO A 87 -2.36 16.05 9.55
CA PRO A 87 -2.48 17.06 10.60
C PRO A 87 -3.79 17.83 10.48
N ILE A 88 -4.40 18.09 11.63
CA ILE A 88 -5.58 18.93 11.75
C ILE A 88 -5.11 20.34 12.05
N LYS A 89 -5.51 21.31 11.22
CA LYS A 89 -5.24 22.72 11.48
C LYS A 89 -6.16 23.19 12.59
N SER A 90 -5.68 23.18 13.83
CA SER A 90 -6.37 23.81 14.96
C SER A 90 -5.60 25.05 15.39
N ILE A 91 -6.32 26.17 15.47
CA ILE A 91 -5.75 27.51 15.75
C ILE A 91 -5.33 27.63 17.22
N ASP A 92 -5.89 26.82 18.13
CA ASP A 92 -5.79 27.01 19.58
C ASP A 92 -5.11 25.87 20.35
N GLN A 93 -4.56 24.86 19.66
CA GLN A 93 -4.00 23.68 20.33
C GLN A 93 -2.48 23.71 20.45
N LYS A 94 -1.99 23.62 21.70
CA LYS A 94 -0.55 23.54 22.04
C LYS A 94 0.15 22.27 21.54
N LYS A 95 -0.61 21.26 21.10
CA LYS A 95 -0.09 19.96 20.62
C LYS A 95 -0.60 19.69 19.21
N PRO A 96 0.24 19.14 18.31
CA PRO A 96 -0.19 18.77 16.97
C PRO A 96 -1.16 17.59 17.02
N LEU A 97 -2.41 17.82 16.63
CA LEU A 97 -3.41 16.77 16.44
C LEU A 97 -3.37 16.25 15.02
N VAL A 98 -3.56 14.95 14.89
CA VAL A 98 -3.62 14.23 13.62
C VAL A 98 -4.86 13.35 13.61
N THR A 99 -5.43 13.18 12.43
CA THR A 99 -6.54 12.26 12.16
C THR A 99 -6.13 11.25 11.08
N LEU A 100 -6.89 10.17 10.92
CA LEU A 100 -6.65 9.17 9.89
C LEU A 100 -6.79 9.77 8.50
N ASN A 101 -5.78 9.59 7.66
CA ASN A 101 -5.87 9.95 6.25
C ASN A 101 -6.56 8.83 5.45
N MET A 102 -7.89 8.73 5.57
CA MET A 102 -8.67 7.70 4.89
C MET A 102 -8.44 7.69 3.38
N ARG A 103 -8.27 8.87 2.76
CA ARG A 103 -8.02 8.98 1.32
C ARG A 103 -6.69 8.37 0.90
N ALA A 104 -5.64 8.60 1.70
CA ALA A 104 -4.33 8.01 1.43
C ALA A 104 -4.37 6.48 1.61
N VAL A 105 -5.00 5.98 2.68
CA VAL A 105 -5.15 4.54 2.92
C VAL A 105 -5.86 3.86 1.74
N LEU A 106 -6.96 4.44 1.24
CA LEU A 106 -7.67 3.88 0.09
C LEU A 106 -6.83 3.90 -1.20
N ALA A 107 -6.09 4.99 -1.45
CA ALA A 107 -5.20 5.10 -2.61
C ALA A 107 -3.97 4.18 -2.50
N GLU A 108 -3.53 3.85 -1.29
CA GLU A 108 -2.51 2.82 -1.06
C GLU A 108 -3.05 1.44 -1.36
N ILE A 109 -4.25 1.09 -0.86
CA ILE A 109 -4.90 -0.19 -1.15
C ILE A 109 -5.09 -0.39 -2.66
N GLU A 110 -5.56 0.66 -3.36
CA GLU A 110 -5.72 0.64 -4.82
C GLU A 110 -4.40 0.35 -5.55
N ARG A 111 -3.30 1.00 -5.14
CA ARG A 111 -1.97 0.77 -5.72
C ARG A 111 -1.38 -0.59 -5.33
N PHE A 112 -1.62 -1.04 -4.11
CA PHE A 112 -1.14 -2.32 -3.60
C PHE A 112 -1.78 -3.49 -4.34
N GLY A 113 -3.09 -3.42 -4.58
CA GLY A 113 -3.83 -4.41 -5.35
C GLY A 113 -3.92 -4.12 -6.84
N ALA A 114 -3.02 -3.31 -7.41
CA ALA A 114 -3.06 -2.94 -8.82
C ALA A 114 -3.12 -4.18 -9.73
N GLY A 115 -4.06 -4.19 -10.68
CA GLY A 115 -4.31 -5.32 -11.57
C GLY A 115 -5.27 -6.39 -10.99
N MET A 116 -5.52 -6.41 -9.68
CA MET A 116 -6.50 -7.30 -9.04
C MET A 116 -7.76 -6.56 -8.56
N ILE A 117 -7.58 -5.40 -7.93
CA ILE A 117 -8.67 -4.57 -7.43
C ILE A 117 -9.25 -3.76 -8.59
N ARG A 118 -10.52 -4.03 -8.93
CA ARG A 118 -11.23 -3.31 -10.01
C ARG A 118 -11.94 -2.06 -9.53
N LYS A 119 -12.43 -2.07 -8.29
CA LYS A 119 -13.26 -0.99 -7.74
C LYS A 119 -13.20 -1.00 -6.22
N ILE A 120 -13.15 0.19 -5.64
CA ILE A 120 -13.31 0.41 -4.20
C ILE A 120 -14.57 1.25 -4.01
N VAL A 121 -15.47 0.79 -3.13
CA VAL A 121 -16.71 1.51 -2.79
C VAL A 121 -16.71 1.81 -1.30
N PHE A 122 -17.02 3.06 -0.97
CA PHE A 122 -17.21 3.49 0.41
C PHE A 122 -18.70 3.55 0.72
N ALA A 123 -19.18 2.69 1.63
CA ALA A 123 -20.53 2.78 2.18
C ALA A 123 -20.56 3.90 3.23
N LYS A 124 -21.53 4.81 3.10
CA LYS A 124 -21.64 6.03 3.91
C LYS A 124 -22.51 5.82 5.13
#